data_AF-A0A024ELE7-F1
#
_entry.id   AF-A0A024ELE7-F1
#
_cell.length_a   1.000
_cell.length_b   1.000
_cell.length_c   1.000
_cell.angle_alpha   90.00
_cell.angle_beta   90.00
_cell.angle_gamma   90.00
#
_symmetry.space_group_name_H-M   'P 1'
#
loop_
_entity.id
_entity.type
_entity.pdbx_description
1 polymer ?
#
loop_
_entity_poly.entity_id
_entity_poly.type
_entity_poly.pdbx_seq_one_letter_code
_entity_poly.pdbx_strand_id
1 'polypeptide(L)'
;MNKNHLAQRLLKAGMSSVLVSIQTGLSSDQVLMSVTRKIRSIRDVSTAKSLPRLEEILESATKASDGAALLLLYTSKAVDWQIQIDIDALVNAYEAYLREYLGSAGVNAPSPLSLDEAWILTRELRSTSEVSLHNKLICSIMKGR
;
A
#
# COMPACT_ATOMS: atom_id res chain seq x y z
N MET A 1 -20.21 6.01 -0.14
CA MET A 1 -19.37 5.74 -1.33
C MET A 1 -19.76 4.41 -1.95
N ASN A 2 -19.84 4.30 -3.29
CA ASN A 2 -20.20 3.04 -3.97
C ASN A 2 -19.04 2.02 -3.86
N LYS A 3 -19.26 0.88 -3.19
CA LYS A 3 -18.24 -0.14 -2.93
C LYS A 3 -17.57 -0.67 -4.20
N ASN A 4 -18.33 -0.83 -5.29
CA ASN A 4 -17.79 -1.28 -6.58
C ASN A 4 -16.88 -0.22 -7.21
N HIS A 5 -17.22 1.06 -7.07
CA HIS A 5 -16.39 2.15 -7.55
C HIS A 5 -15.07 2.24 -6.77
N LEU A 6 -15.12 2.09 -5.44
CA LEU A 6 -13.92 2.00 -4.60
C LEU A 6 -13.05 0.80 -5.02
N ALA A 7 -13.65 -0.39 -5.19
CA ALA A 7 -12.92 -1.58 -5.62
C ALA A 7 -12.18 -1.37 -6.94
N GLN A 8 -12.85 -0.80 -7.94
CA GLN A 8 -12.24 -0.51 -9.24
C GLN A 8 -11.08 0.49 -9.12
N ARG A 9 -11.23 1.53 -8.29
CA ARG A 9 -10.17 2.52 -8.08
C ARG A 9 -8.93 1.88 -7.42
N LEU A 10 -9.11 1.07 -6.38
CA LEU A 10 -8.01 0.40 -5.68
C LEU A 10 -7.29 -0.63 -6.57
N LEU A 11 -8.04 -1.41 -7.35
CA LEU A 11 -7.48 -2.35 -8.32
C LEU A 11 -6.65 -1.62 -9.38
N LYS A 12 -7.13 -0.48 -9.89
CA LYS A 12 -6.39 0.36 -10.85
C LYS A 12 -5.14 0.98 -10.25
N ALA A 13 -5.18 1.37 -8.97
CA ALA A 13 -4.02 1.85 -8.23
C ALA A 13 -2.99 0.74 -7.95
N GLY A 14 -3.32 -0.51 -8.27
CA GLY A 14 -2.40 -1.65 -8.23
C GLY A 14 -2.55 -2.56 -7.01
N MET A 15 -3.51 -2.30 -6.12
CA MET A 15 -3.76 -3.08 -4.91
C MET A 15 -4.23 -4.51 -5.24
N SER A 16 -3.81 -5.51 -4.46
CA SER A 16 -4.27 -6.89 -4.62
C SER A 16 -5.76 -7.05 -4.30
N SER A 17 -6.40 -8.01 -4.97
CA SER A 17 -7.82 -8.32 -4.76
C SER A 17 -8.15 -8.68 -3.32
N VAL A 18 -7.22 -9.31 -2.59
CA VAL A 18 -7.37 -9.64 -1.16
C VAL A 18 -7.54 -8.38 -0.32
N LEU A 19 -6.64 -7.39 -0.47
CA LEU A 19 -6.75 -6.14 0.27
C LEU A 19 -7.97 -5.31 -0.17
N VAL A 20 -8.32 -5.37 -1.45
CA VAL A 20 -9.55 -4.73 -1.95
C VAL A 20 -10.79 -5.33 -1.30
N SER A 21 -10.86 -6.66 -1.16
CA SER A 21 -11.96 -7.32 -0.42
C SER A 21 -12.00 -6.87 1.03
N ILE A 22 -10.85 -6.78 1.73
CA ILE A 22 -10.76 -6.30 3.11
C ILE A 22 -11.29 -4.85 3.22
N GLN A 23 -10.87 -3.97 2.32
CA GLN A 23 -11.23 -2.54 2.37
C GLN A 23 -12.67 -2.26 1.97
N THR A 24 -13.24 -3.04 1.05
CA THR A 24 -14.58 -2.81 0.52
C THR A 24 -15.66 -3.67 1.17
N GLY A 25 -15.27 -4.76 1.83
CA GLY A 25 -16.17 -5.79 2.34
C GLY A 25 -16.88 -6.60 1.24
N LEU A 26 -16.42 -6.51 -0.01
CA LEU A 26 -16.91 -7.32 -1.12
C LEU A 26 -16.26 -8.71 -1.09
N SER A 27 -16.97 -9.72 -1.59
CA SER A 27 -16.37 -11.05 -1.78
C SER A 27 -15.33 -11.01 -2.90
N SER A 28 -14.38 -11.95 -2.90
CA SER A 28 -13.38 -12.08 -3.96
C SER A 28 -14.02 -12.14 -5.35
N ASP A 29 -15.14 -12.86 -5.49
CA ASP A 29 -15.88 -12.94 -6.76
C ASP A 29 -16.43 -11.57 -7.19
N GLN A 30 -16.98 -10.78 -6.26
CA GLN A 30 -17.51 -9.44 -6.54
C GLN A 30 -16.39 -8.46 -6.95
N VAL A 31 -15.22 -8.56 -6.32
CA VAL A 31 -14.05 -7.77 -6.68
C VAL A 31 -13.56 -8.14 -8.08
N LEU A 32 -13.49 -9.44 -8.41
CA LEU A 32 -13.06 -9.94 -9.72
C LEU A 32 -14.08 -9.64 -10.83
N MET A 33 -15.38 -9.69 -10.54
CA MET A 33 -16.45 -9.26 -11.45
C MET A 33 -16.34 -7.78 -11.83
N SER A 34 -15.86 -6.95 -10.89
CA SER A 34 -15.61 -5.52 -11.12
C SER A 34 -14.45 -5.27 -12.08
N VAL A 35 -13.50 -6.22 -12.20
CA VAL A 35 -12.40 -6.23 -13.17
C VAL A 35 -12.87 -6.73 -14.54
N THR A 36 -13.62 -7.84 -14.58
CA THR A 36 -13.99 -8.54 -15.82
C THR A 36 -14.94 -7.77 -16.73
N ARG A 37 -15.70 -6.80 -16.21
CA ARG A 37 -16.57 -5.95 -17.05
C ARG A 37 -15.84 -4.89 -17.87
N LYS A 38 -14.57 -4.54 -17.58
CA LYS A 38 -13.85 -3.47 -18.33
C LYS A 38 -12.35 -3.68 -18.58
N ILE A 39 -11.67 -4.66 -17.96
CA ILE A 39 -10.21 -4.81 -18.12
C ILE A 39 -9.89 -6.30 -18.25
N ARG A 40 -9.87 -6.82 -19.48
CA ARG A 40 -9.53 -8.23 -19.78
C ARG A 40 -8.07 -8.43 -20.20
N SER A 41 -7.16 -7.47 -19.98
CA SER A 41 -5.83 -7.55 -20.62
C SER A 41 -4.58 -7.30 -19.74
N ILE A 42 -4.63 -7.18 -18.41
CA ILE A 42 -3.42 -6.75 -17.67
C ILE A 42 -2.96 -7.60 -16.47
N ARG A 43 -3.74 -8.49 -15.85
CA ARG A 43 -3.19 -9.29 -14.73
C ARG A 43 -3.69 -10.73 -14.72
N ASP A 44 -2.72 -11.65 -14.64
CA ASP A 44 -2.92 -13.06 -14.32
C ASP A 44 -3.67 -13.18 -12.99
N VAL A 45 -4.96 -13.49 -13.08
CA VAL A 45 -5.90 -13.63 -11.96
C VAL A 45 -5.54 -14.83 -11.06
N SER A 46 -4.54 -15.62 -11.45
CA SER A 46 -4.06 -16.83 -10.76
C SER A 46 -3.00 -16.57 -9.69
N THR A 47 -2.44 -15.37 -9.58
CA THR A 47 -1.42 -15.06 -8.56
C THR A 47 -2.03 -14.39 -7.34
N ALA A 48 -2.79 -15.15 -6.55
CA ALA A 48 -3.00 -14.82 -5.15
C ALA A 48 -1.65 -14.95 -4.42
N LYS A 49 -0.74 -13.99 -4.64
CA LYS A 49 0.48 -13.89 -3.85
C LYS A 49 0.07 -13.68 -2.40
N SER A 50 0.73 -14.39 -1.49
CA SER A 50 0.62 -14.11 -0.06
C SER A 50 0.86 -12.62 0.18
N LEU A 51 0.06 -12.01 1.06
CA LEU A 51 0.27 -10.61 1.42
C LEU A 51 1.70 -10.42 1.94
N PRO A 52 2.37 -9.32 1.55
CA PRO A 52 3.72 -9.04 2.01
C PRO A 52 3.76 -8.95 3.53
N ARG A 53 4.83 -9.47 4.13
CA ARG A 53 5.05 -9.39 5.58
C ARG A 53 5.80 -8.11 5.93
N LEU A 54 5.60 -7.59 7.14
CA LEU A 54 6.35 -6.41 7.59
C LEU A 54 7.86 -6.69 7.57
N GLU A 55 8.26 -7.90 7.94
CA GLU A 55 9.66 -8.33 7.97
C GLU A 55 10.33 -8.23 6.60
N GLU A 56 9.62 -8.60 5.52
CA GLU A 56 10.12 -8.50 4.14
C GLU A 56 10.37 -7.04 3.71
N ILE A 57 9.61 -6.10 4.27
CA ILE A 57 9.81 -4.66 4.06
C ILE A 57 11.03 -4.19 4.87
N LEU A 58 11.15 -4.63 6.13
CA LEU A 58 12.22 -4.26 7.05
C LEU A 58 13.58 -4.91 6.71
N GLU A 59 13.62 -5.92 5.86
CA GLU A 59 14.86 -6.53 5.39
C GLU A 59 15.62 -5.67 4.36
N SER A 60 14.93 -4.72 3.70
CA SER A 60 15.53 -3.81 2.72
C SER A 60 15.57 -2.38 3.26
N ALA A 61 16.77 -1.82 3.40
CA ALA A 61 16.96 -0.44 3.85
C ALA A 61 16.25 0.57 2.93
N THR A 62 16.24 0.32 1.60
CA THR A 62 15.52 1.15 0.63
C THR A 62 14.01 1.13 0.88
N LYS A 63 13.41 -0.06 1.05
CA LYS A 63 11.97 -0.18 1.34
C LYS A 63 11.62 0.42 2.69
N ALA A 64 12.48 0.26 3.70
CA ALA A 64 12.26 0.87 5.01
C ALA A 64 12.33 2.41 4.96
N SER A 65 13.29 2.96 4.20
CA SER A 65 13.41 4.41 3.97
C SER A 65 12.17 4.98 3.28
N ASP A 66 11.79 4.38 2.15
CA ASP A 66 10.59 4.78 1.42
C ASP A 66 9.32 4.56 2.25
N GLY A 67 9.31 3.54 3.10
CA GLY A 67 8.21 3.24 4.00
C GLY A 67 8.02 4.32 5.04
N ALA A 68 9.11 4.83 5.61
CA ALA A 68 9.08 5.97 6.51
C ALA A 68 8.56 7.24 5.81
N ALA A 69 9.04 7.52 4.60
CA ALA A 69 8.58 8.67 3.81
C ALA A 69 7.08 8.59 3.48
N LEU A 70 6.60 7.42 3.07
CA LEU A 70 5.19 7.14 2.83
C LEU A 70 4.35 7.35 4.09
N LEU A 71 4.78 6.82 5.24
CA LEU A 71 4.03 6.97 6.49
C LEU A 71 3.90 8.43 6.92
N LEU A 72 4.94 9.25 6.72
CA LEU A 72 4.87 10.70 6.96
C LEU A 72 3.83 11.38 6.05
N LEU A 73 3.80 11.02 4.76
CA LEU A 73 2.79 11.54 3.83
C LEU A 73 1.38 11.09 4.21
N TYR A 74 1.23 9.85 4.68
CA TYR A 74 -0.05 9.29 5.11
C TYR A 74 -0.58 9.98 6.37
N THR A 75 0.21 10.06 7.43
CA THR A 75 -0.22 10.67 8.71
C THR A 75 -0.49 12.17 8.58
N SER A 76 0.12 12.85 7.61
CA SER A 76 -0.20 14.25 7.31
C SER A 76 -1.60 14.47 6.70
N LYS A 77 -2.24 13.41 6.16
CA LYS A 77 -3.52 13.47 5.45
C LYS A 77 -4.64 12.68 6.14
N ALA A 78 -4.28 11.58 6.80
CA ALA A 78 -5.25 10.63 7.34
C ALA A 78 -5.90 11.16 8.62
N VAL A 79 -7.23 11.15 8.65
CA VAL A 79 -8.01 11.49 9.85
C VAL A 79 -8.24 10.22 10.65
N ASP A 80 -7.97 10.27 11.96
CA ASP A 80 -8.20 9.15 12.90
C ASP A 80 -7.60 7.81 12.46
N TRP A 81 -6.40 7.83 11.86
CA TRP A 81 -5.70 6.64 11.36
C TRP A 81 -5.44 5.57 12.44
N GLN A 82 -5.52 5.96 13.72
CA GLN A 82 -5.43 5.08 14.88
C GLN A 82 -6.64 4.15 15.04
N ILE A 83 -7.82 4.54 14.52
CA ILE A 83 -9.05 3.74 14.60
C ILE A 83 -9.14 2.79 13.41
N GLN A 84 -8.99 3.33 12.20
CA GLN A 84 -9.08 2.58 10.94
C GLN A 84 -8.10 3.14 9.91
N ILE A 85 -7.76 2.31 8.92
CA ILE A 85 -6.94 2.77 7.80
C ILE A 85 -7.79 3.67 6.92
N ASP A 86 -7.40 4.93 6.77
CA ASP A 86 -8.00 5.85 5.83
C ASP A 86 -7.49 5.53 4.42
N ILE A 87 -8.28 4.75 3.68
CA ILE A 87 -7.87 4.24 2.37
C ILE A 87 -7.68 5.34 1.33
N ASP A 88 -8.45 6.45 1.42
CA ASP A 88 -8.31 7.59 0.52
C ASP A 88 -7.00 8.34 0.82
N ALA A 89 -6.69 8.56 2.11
CA ALA A 89 -5.41 9.15 2.51
C ALA A 89 -4.21 8.28 2.11
N LEU A 90 -4.31 6.95 2.24
CA LEU A 90 -3.27 6.01 1.82
C LEU A 90 -3.00 6.10 0.31
N VAL A 91 -4.03 6.04 -0.52
CA VAL A 91 -3.86 6.14 -1.99
C VAL A 91 -3.24 7.50 -2.36
N ASN A 92 -3.72 8.59 -1.76
CA ASN A 92 -3.17 9.93 -2.00
C ASN A 92 -1.72 10.10 -1.50
N ALA A 93 -1.33 9.41 -0.43
CA ALA A 93 0.04 9.40 0.07
C ALA A 93 0.95 8.58 -0.85
N TYR A 94 0.48 7.42 -1.30
CA TYR A 94 1.22 6.55 -2.22
C TYR A 94 1.44 7.20 -3.58
N GLU A 95 0.43 7.87 -4.15
CA GLU A 95 0.59 8.62 -5.40
C GLU A 95 1.57 9.80 -5.27
N ALA A 96 1.58 10.48 -4.11
CA ALA A 96 2.54 11.55 -3.83
C ALA A 96 3.96 10.99 -3.70
N TYR A 97 4.14 9.90 -2.96
CA TYR A 97 5.41 9.18 -2.86
C TYR A 97 5.95 8.78 -4.24
N LEU A 98 5.11 8.14 -5.07
CA LEU A 98 5.51 7.72 -6.41
C LEU A 98 5.94 8.91 -7.28
N ARG A 99 5.26 10.05 -7.17
CA ARG A 99 5.63 11.25 -7.93
C ARG A 99 7.03 11.76 -7.56
N GLU A 100 7.33 11.84 -6.27
CA GLU A 100 8.65 12.27 -5.78
C GLU A 100 9.74 11.25 -6.12
N TYR A 101 9.44 9.95 -5.95
CA TYR A 101 10.35 8.86 -6.29
C TYR A 101 10.70 8.88 -7.78
N LEU A 102 9.71 8.95 -8.66
CA LEU A 102 9.92 8.98 -10.12
C LEU A 102 10.60 10.28 -10.58
N GLY A 103 10.39 11.40 -9.86
CA GLY A 103 11.14 12.64 -10.09
C GLY A 103 12.64 12.48 -9.86
N SER A 104 13.03 11.58 -8.95
CA SER A 104 14.43 11.34 -8.58
C SER A 104 15.06 10.15 -9.33
N ALA A 105 14.32 9.05 -9.49
CA ALA A 105 14.80 7.79 -10.07
C ALA A 105 14.53 7.65 -11.58
N GLY A 106 13.65 8.50 -12.14
CA GLY A 106 13.21 8.45 -13.53
C GLY A 106 11.88 7.71 -13.73
N VAL A 107 11.14 8.09 -14.78
CA VAL A 107 9.74 7.70 -15.04
C VAL A 107 9.51 6.17 -15.17
N ASN A 108 10.54 5.41 -15.54
CA ASN A 108 10.45 3.96 -15.73
C ASN A 108 11.07 3.16 -14.58
N ALA A 109 11.51 3.82 -13.50
CA ALA A 109 12.08 3.12 -12.35
C ALA A 109 11.00 2.30 -11.63
N PRO A 110 11.25 1.01 -11.33
CA PRO A 110 10.32 0.23 -10.53
C PRO A 110 10.27 0.81 -9.11
N SER A 111 9.06 1.08 -8.62
CA SER A 111 8.87 1.53 -7.24
C SER A 111 9.38 0.47 -6.24
N PRO A 112 10.24 0.84 -5.27
CA PRO A 112 10.68 -0.05 -4.21
C PRO A 112 9.53 -0.57 -3.34
N LEU A 113 8.49 0.25 -3.16
CA LEU A 113 7.28 -0.12 -2.44
C LEU A 113 6.10 -0.28 -3.38
N SER A 114 5.35 -1.36 -3.19
CA SER A 114 4.01 -1.56 -3.74
C SER A 114 2.93 -0.95 -2.84
N LEU A 115 1.73 -0.74 -3.41
CA LEU A 115 0.58 -0.27 -2.64
C LEU A 115 0.13 -1.27 -1.55
N ASP A 116 0.39 -2.56 -1.77
CA ASP A 116 0.10 -3.59 -0.76
C ASP A 116 1.06 -3.47 0.45
N GLU A 117 2.35 -3.24 0.20
CA GLU A 117 3.33 -3.00 1.27
C GLU A 117 3.04 -1.70 2.01
N ALA A 118 2.65 -0.65 1.27
CA ALA A 118 2.18 0.62 1.85
C ALA A 118 0.98 0.40 2.79
N TRP A 119 0.02 -0.42 2.38
CA TRP A 119 -1.11 -0.79 3.22
C TRP A 119 -0.68 -1.54 4.49
N ILE A 120 0.24 -2.50 4.37
CA ILE A 120 0.79 -3.23 5.54
C ILE A 120 1.45 -2.26 6.52
N LEU A 121 2.27 -1.32 6.04
CA LEU A 121 2.89 -0.31 6.89
C LEU A 121 1.84 0.52 7.65
N THR A 122 0.77 0.98 6.99
CA THR A 122 -0.31 1.72 7.67
C THR A 122 -1.08 0.87 8.67
N ARG A 123 -1.29 -0.43 8.39
CA ARG A 123 -1.91 -1.37 9.33
C ARG A 123 -1.04 -1.54 10.58
N GLU A 124 0.26 -1.69 10.39
CA GLU A 124 1.22 -1.85 11.49
C GLU A 124 1.34 -0.56 12.30
N LEU A 125 1.31 0.61 11.65
CA LEU A 125 1.29 1.91 12.31
C LEU A 125 0.10 2.03 13.26
N ARG A 126 -1.05 1.50 12.85
CA ARG A 126 -2.27 1.46 13.68
C ARG A 126 -2.21 0.41 14.79
N SER A 127 -1.69 -0.78 14.48
CA SER A 127 -1.72 -1.94 15.39
C SER A 127 -0.62 -1.91 16.45
N THR A 128 0.51 -1.27 16.13
CA THR A 128 1.63 -1.05 17.05
C THR A 128 1.67 0.41 17.46
N SER A 129 2.33 0.75 18.57
CA SER A 129 2.56 2.16 18.87
C SER A 129 3.41 2.79 17.76
N GLU A 130 3.07 4.00 17.35
CA GLU A 130 3.76 4.75 16.30
C GLU A 130 5.28 4.77 16.49
N VAL A 131 5.73 4.97 17.72
CA VAL A 131 7.14 4.97 18.11
C VAL A 131 7.80 3.62 17.82
N SER A 132 7.09 2.50 18.04
CA SER A 132 7.62 1.15 17.80
C SER A 132 7.88 0.90 16.31
N LEU A 133 6.94 1.27 15.44
CA LEU A 133 7.12 1.07 13.99
C LEU A 133 8.22 1.98 13.44
N HIS A 134 8.24 3.26 13.81
CA HIS A 134 9.30 4.18 13.38
C HIS A 134 10.69 3.70 13.82
N ASN A 135 10.82 3.21 15.06
CA ASN A 135 12.09 2.64 15.53
C ASN A 135 12.50 1.41 14.72
N LYS A 136 11.57 0.53 14.33
CA LYS A 136 11.88 -0.64 13.48
C LYS A 136 12.39 -0.21 12.10
N LEU A 137 11.73 0.79 11.49
CA LEU A 137 12.14 1.33 10.18
C LEU A 137 13.53 1.98 10.27
N ILE A 138 13.77 2.83 11.27
CA ILE A 138 15.08 3.46 11.49
C ILE A 138 16.16 2.40 11.71
N CYS A 139 15.91 1.39 12.55
CA CYS A 139 16.85 0.29 12.76
C CYS A 139 17.18 -0.47 11.46
N SER A 140 16.19 -0.68 10.59
CA SER A 140 16.39 -1.31 9.29
C SER A 140 17.30 -0.46 8.39
N ILE A 141 16.98 0.84 8.27
CA ILE A 141 17.75 1.81 7.49
C ILE A 141 19.21 1.85 7.97
N MET A 142 19.43 1.94 9.28
CA MET A 142 20.78 2.00 9.87
C MET A 142 21.59 0.72 9.66
N LYS A 143 20.94 -0.44 9.51
CA LYS A 143 21.63 -1.71 9.23
C LYS A 143 22.14 -1.81 7.79
N GLY A 144 21.62 -0.98 6.87
CA GLY A 144 22.09 -0.89 5.49
C GLY A 144 22.03 -2.21 4.70
N ARG A 145 21.12 -3.11 5.05
CA ARG A 145 20.90 -4.39 4.34
C ARG A 145 20.02 -4.22 3.12
#